data_AF-A0A537JI79-F1
#
_entry.id   AF-A0A537JI79-F1
#
_cell.length_a   1.000
_cell.length_b   1.000
_cell.length_c   1.000
_cell.angle_alpha   90.00
_cell.angle_beta   90.00
_cell.angle_gamma   90.00
#
_symmetry.space_group_name_H-M   'P 1'
#
loop_
_entity.id
_entity.type
_entity.pdbx_description
1 polymer ?
#
loop_
_entity_poly.entity_id
_entity_poly.type
_entity_poly.pdbx_seq_one_letter_code
_entity_poly.pdbx_strand_id
1 'polypeptide(L)'
;MSLAGRFKHALLVNRTWKQIVLKNMVWATLAEAIVRGLFAFAYSFASMFDVVYDSGLALTTTRELAAAGRNEKLLPDILLMKVALGAVGMSALGLGMVLITRDQATRVSIVVLGIAFFVLEMVNFAFPVFRARQRMEYEFLLRTAQAVFLLSAVGMVAWRAPTVLNVSYAYLVSGLMTLGLAVAVMPGGLWQIRRRIRGEVWVKLLRIALPLALAGGATTIYMNVDSV
;
A
#
# COMPACT_ATOMS: atom_id res chain seq x y z
N MET A 1 53.48 -10.23 -6.33
CA MET A 1 52.21 -10.80 -5.79
C MET A 1 51.27 -9.62 -5.51
N SER A 2 50.23 -9.42 -6.33
CA SER A 2 49.46 -8.16 -6.34
C SER A 2 48.60 -7.98 -5.07
N LEU A 3 48.38 -6.72 -4.67
CA LEU A 3 47.54 -6.32 -3.52
C LEU A 3 46.14 -6.96 -3.57
N ALA A 4 45.57 -7.12 -4.77
CA ALA A 4 44.28 -7.78 -4.99
C ALA A 4 44.30 -9.28 -4.64
N GLY A 5 45.42 -9.97 -4.87
CA GLY A 5 45.58 -11.39 -4.51
C GLY A 5 45.66 -11.61 -2.99
N ARG A 6 46.32 -10.70 -2.26
CA ARG A 6 46.39 -10.74 -0.79
C ARG A 6 45.03 -10.48 -0.12
N PHE A 7 44.22 -9.58 -0.69
CA PHE A 7 42.86 -9.31 -0.20
C PHE A 7 41.92 -10.51 -0.37
N LYS A 8 41.91 -11.14 -1.55
CA LYS A 8 41.12 -12.37 -1.78
C LYS A 8 41.53 -13.51 -0.85
N HIS A 9 42.82 -13.69 -0.61
CA HIS A 9 43.32 -14.77 0.25
C HIS A 9 43.02 -14.54 1.74
N ALA A 10 42.98 -13.29 2.22
CA ALA A 10 42.60 -12.93 3.59
C ALA A 10 41.08 -13.04 3.83
N LEU A 11 40.26 -12.74 2.81
CA LEU A 11 38.81 -12.89 2.87
C LEU A 11 38.35 -14.35 2.84
N LEU A 12 39.07 -15.23 2.14
CA LEU A 12 38.65 -16.63 1.95
C LEU A 12 39.30 -17.64 2.91
N VAL A 13 40.44 -17.32 3.55
CA VAL A 13 41.10 -18.23 4.50
C VAL A 13 40.85 -17.80 5.94
N ASN A 14 40.11 -18.61 6.69
CA ASN A 14 39.90 -18.40 8.13
C ASN A 14 41.13 -18.90 8.89
N ARG A 15 41.96 -17.98 9.40
CA ARG A 15 43.13 -18.33 10.21
C ARG A 15 42.89 -18.30 11.71
N THR A 16 41.88 -17.56 12.19
CA THR A 16 41.61 -17.40 13.63
C THR A 16 40.12 -17.31 13.92
N TRP A 17 39.70 -17.80 15.09
CA TRP A 17 38.30 -17.77 15.55
C TRP A 17 37.70 -16.34 15.55
N LYS A 18 38.51 -15.34 15.91
CA LYS A 18 38.12 -13.92 15.88
C LYS A 18 37.73 -13.45 14.46
N GLN A 19 38.41 -13.95 13.41
CA GLN A 19 38.07 -13.63 12.03
C GLN A 19 36.75 -14.29 11.59
N ILE A 20 36.42 -15.47 12.11
CA ILE A 20 35.16 -16.17 11.82
C ILE A 20 33.99 -15.37 12.40
N VAL A 21 34.09 -14.99 13.67
CA VAL A 21 33.05 -14.20 14.35
C VAL A 21 32.85 -12.86 13.67
N LEU A 22 33.94 -12.15 13.34
CA LEU A 22 33.85 -10.85 12.67
C LEU A 22 33.25 -10.97 11.26
N LYS A 23 33.66 -11.97 10.46
CA LYS A 23 33.07 -12.23 9.14
C LYS A 23 31.58 -12.54 9.26
N ASN A 24 31.18 -13.40 10.20
CA ASN A 24 29.78 -13.75 10.38
C ASN A 24 28.94 -12.56 10.84
N MET A 25 29.46 -11.71 11.73
CA MET A 25 28.77 -10.47 12.14
C MET A 25 28.60 -9.50 10.97
N VAL A 26 29.64 -9.30 10.15
CA VAL A 26 29.58 -8.43 8.96
C VAL A 26 28.62 -9.00 7.91
N TRP A 27 28.64 -10.30 7.67
CA TRP A 27 27.68 -10.94 6.77
C TRP A 27 26.25 -10.87 7.30
N ALA A 28 26.04 -10.99 8.61
CA ALA A 28 24.73 -10.87 9.23
C ALA A 28 24.16 -9.44 9.11
N THR A 29 24.97 -8.40 9.38
CA THR A 29 24.52 -7.01 9.22
C THR A 29 24.30 -6.63 7.77
N LEU A 30 25.14 -7.11 6.84
CA LEU A 30 24.93 -6.91 5.40
C LEU A 30 23.67 -7.64 4.91
N ALA A 31 23.43 -8.88 5.35
CA ALA A 31 22.22 -9.62 5.01
C ALA A 31 20.96 -8.91 5.54
N GLU A 32 21.00 -8.40 6.77
CA GLU A 32 19.89 -7.64 7.35
C GLU A 32 19.63 -6.33 6.59
N ALA A 33 20.68 -5.59 6.21
CA ALA A 33 20.56 -4.39 5.40
C ALA A 33 19.96 -4.68 4.00
N ILE A 34 20.36 -5.78 3.36
CA ILE A 34 19.82 -6.22 2.06
C ILE A 34 18.34 -6.57 2.20
N VAL A 35 17.96 -7.34 3.22
CA VAL A 35 16.56 -7.73 3.49
C VAL A 35 15.68 -6.51 3.76
N ARG A 36 16.18 -5.54 4.54
CA ARG A 36 15.47 -4.28 4.79
C ARG A 36 15.36 -3.41 3.53
N GLY A 37 16.40 -3.36 2.70
CA GLY A 37 16.40 -2.65 1.42
C GLY A 37 15.40 -3.23 0.42
N LEU A 38 15.28 -4.56 0.32
CA LEU A 38 14.29 -5.24 -0.52
C LEU A 38 12.85 -4.93 -0.09
N PHE A 39 12.58 -4.93 1.22
CA PHE A 39 11.27 -4.54 1.74
C PHE A 39 10.96 -3.06 1.46
N ALA A 40 11.90 -2.16 1.76
CA ALA A 40 11.73 -0.73 1.52
C ALA A 40 11.46 -0.44 0.04
N PHE A 41 12.21 -1.08 -0.86
CA PHE A 41 11.97 -1.00 -2.29
C PHE A 41 10.57 -1.50 -2.68
N ALA A 42 10.17 -2.69 -2.23
CA ALA A 42 8.85 -3.24 -2.54
C ALA A 42 7.71 -2.37 -2.00
N TYR A 43 7.89 -1.81 -0.80
CA TYR A 43 6.94 -0.91 -0.15
C TYR A 43 6.81 0.41 -0.93
N SER A 44 7.92 1.12 -1.18
CA SER A 44 7.91 2.37 -1.93
C SER A 44 7.37 2.17 -3.34
N PHE A 45 7.78 1.09 -4.02
CA PHE A 45 7.30 0.79 -5.36
C PHE A 45 5.78 0.55 -5.39
N ALA A 46 5.25 -0.22 -4.43
CA ALA A 46 3.81 -0.46 -4.34
C ALA A 46 3.03 0.82 -3.95
N SER A 47 3.56 1.65 -3.05
CA SER A 47 2.87 2.85 -2.55
C SER A 47 2.79 3.97 -3.58
N MET A 48 3.70 4.01 -4.56
CA MET A 48 3.60 4.93 -5.71
C MET A 48 2.28 4.76 -6.48
N PHE A 49 1.67 3.57 -6.46
CA PHE A 49 0.39 3.31 -7.11
C PHE A 49 -0.83 3.75 -6.29
N ASP A 50 -0.68 4.15 -5.02
CA ASP A 50 -1.77 4.68 -4.20
C ASP A 50 -2.39 5.94 -4.80
N VAL A 51 -1.57 6.73 -5.51
CA VAL A 51 -2.01 7.88 -6.30
C VAL A 51 -3.10 7.49 -7.29
N VAL A 52 -2.95 6.34 -7.95
CA VAL A 52 -3.93 5.82 -8.92
C VAL A 52 -5.18 5.34 -8.20
N TYR A 53 -5.03 4.67 -7.05
CA TYR A 53 -6.15 4.12 -6.28
C TYR A 53 -7.08 5.20 -5.71
N ASP A 54 -6.54 6.33 -5.22
CA ASP A 54 -7.38 7.43 -4.74
C ASP A 54 -7.75 8.40 -5.87
N SER A 55 -6.83 8.78 -6.75
CA SER A 55 -7.05 9.73 -7.86
C SER A 55 -7.93 10.95 -7.52
N GLY A 56 -7.91 11.46 -6.27
CA GLY A 56 -8.75 12.58 -5.84
C GLY A 56 -10.23 12.25 -5.59
N LEU A 57 -10.59 10.96 -5.56
CA LEU A 57 -11.93 10.49 -5.26
C LEU A 57 -12.36 10.85 -3.85
N ALA A 58 -11.47 10.83 -2.86
CA ALA A 58 -11.82 11.13 -1.48
C ALA A 58 -12.45 12.53 -1.33
N LEU A 59 -11.83 13.56 -1.92
CA LEU A 59 -12.33 14.93 -1.90
C LEU A 59 -13.64 15.07 -2.68
N THR A 60 -13.69 14.50 -3.89
CA THR A 60 -14.87 14.55 -4.76
C THR A 60 -16.07 13.88 -4.09
N THR A 61 -15.85 12.71 -3.47
CA THR A 61 -16.88 11.95 -2.76
C THR A 61 -17.44 12.74 -1.58
N THR A 62 -16.56 13.34 -0.76
CA THR A 62 -17.00 14.15 0.39
C THR A 62 -17.87 15.32 -0.08
N ARG A 63 -17.44 16.03 -1.12
CA ARG A 63 -18.14 17.20 -1.67
C ARG A 63 -19.49 16.85 -2.29
N GLU A 64 -19.54 15.82 -3.14
CA GLU A 64 -20.76 15.44 -3.85
C GLU A 64 -21.80 14.82 -2.90
N LEU A 65 -21.37 14.13 -1.84
CA LEU A 65 -22.27 13.57 -0.82
C LEU A 65 -22.75 14.61 0.19
N ALA A 66 -21.92 15.62 0.52
CA ALA A 66 -22.29 16.71 1.42
C ALA A 66 -23.17 17.79 0.76
N ALA A 67 -23.17 17.87 -0.58
CA ALA A 67 -24.03 18.79 -1.32
C ALA A 67 -25.53 18.51 -1.02
N ALA A 68 -26.33 19.57 -0.89
CA ALA A 68 -27.66 19.61 -0.25
C ALA A 68 -28.81 18.80 -0.93
N GLY A 69 -28.53 17.71 -1.62
CA GLY A 69 -29.53 16.89 -2.31
C GLY A 69 -29.20 15.41 -2.35
N ARG A 70 -29.27 14.70 -1.20
CA ARG A 70 -29.22 13.23 -1.03
C ARG A 70 -28.62 12.46 -2.21
N ASN A 71 -27.37 12.78 -2.53
CA ASN A 71 -26.61 12.18 -3.63
C ASN A 71 -26.07 10.80 -3.27
N GLU A 72 -26.61 10.15 -2.22
CA GLU A 72 -26.25 8.80 -1.80
C GLU A 72 -26.42 7.78 -2.93
N LYS A 73 -27.29 8.08 -3.90
CA LYS A 73 -27.44 7.29 -5.15
C LYS A 73 -26.22 7.30 -6.06
N LEU A 74 -25.24 8.20 -5.84
CA LEU A 74 -23.95 8.24 -6.54
C LEU A 74 -22.92 7.33 -5.89
N LEU A 75 -23.09 6.96 -4.61
CA LEU A 75 -22.13 6.14 -3.88
C LEU A 75 -21.83 4.81 -4.58
N PRO A 76 -22.81 4.07 -5.13
CA PRO A 76 -22.55 2.89 -5.95
C PRO A 76 -21.68 3.14 -7.19
N ASP A 77 -21.89 4.27 -7.87
CA ASP A 77 -21.13 4.62 -9.08
C ASP A 77 -19.69 5.02 -8.72
N ILE A 78 -19.51 5.73 -7.60
CA ILE A 78 -18.20 6.10 -7.08
C ILE A 78 -17.44 4.84 -6.62
N LEU A 79 -18.11 3.92 -5.92
CA LEU A 79 -17.52 2.65 -5.49
C LEU A 79 -17.07 1.81 -6.70
N LEU A 80 -17.91 1.69 -7.73
CA LEU A 80 -17.52 1.05 -8.99
C LEU A 80 -16.31 1.74 -9.63
N MET A 81 -16.28 3.07 -9.64
CA MET A 81 -15.15 3.81 -10.17
C MET A 81 -13.87 3.54 -9.37
N LYS A 82 -13.96 3.43 -8.05
CA LYS A 82 -12.81 3.08 -7.21
C LYS A 82 -12.32 1.66 -7.46
N VAL A 83 -13.23 0.70 -7.67
CA VAL A 83 -12.85 -0.67 -8.08
C VAL A 83 -12.18 -0.67 -9.46
N ALA A 84 -12.68 0.11 -10.40
CA ALA A 84 -12.07 0.23 -11.73
C ALA A 84 -10.69 0.87 -11.68
N LEU A 85 -10.50 1.96 -10.91
CA LEU A 85 -9.19 2.56 -10.67
C LEU A 85 -8.25 1.59 -9.96
N GLY A 86 -8.78 0.79 -9.03
CA GLY A 86 -8.07 -0.34 -8.42
C GLY A 86 -7.53 -1.32 -9.43
N ALA A 87 -8.38 -1.78 -10.35
CA ALA A 87 -7.98 -2.70 -11.41
C ALA A 87 -6.92 -2.08 -12.34
N VAL A 88 -7.06 -0.80 -12.68
CA VAL A 88 -6.06 -0.06 -13.48
C VAL A 88 -4.74 0.06 -12.73
N GLY A 89 -4.76 0.46 -11.46
CA GLY A 89 -3.55 0.60 -10.63
C GLY A 89 -2.84 -0.74 -10.41
N MET A 90 -3.59 -1.82 -10.15
CA MET A 90 -3.04 -3.16 -10.01
C MET A 90 -2.44 -3.69 -11.32
N SER A 91 -3.08 -3.39 -12.46
CA SER A 91 -2.54 -3.73 -13.78
C SER A 91 -1.24 -2.96 -14.06
N ALA A 92 -1.21 -1.67 -13.75
CA ALA A 92 -0.03 -0.83 -13.90
C ALA A 92 1.12 -1.29 -12.98
N LEU A 93 0.82 -1.67 -11.74
CA LEU A 93 1.77 -2.26 -10.79
C LEU A 93 2.34 -3.57 -11.31
N GLY A 94 1.48 -4.46 -11.84
CA GLY A 94 1.91 -5.72 -12.45
C GLY A 94 2.84 -5.52 -13.66
N LEU A 95 2.52 -4.57 -14.54
CA LEU A 95 3.37 -4.22 -15.69
C LEU A 95 4.70 -3.61 -15.25
N GLY A 96 4.67 -2.66 -14.31
CA GLY A 96 5.89 -2.03 -13.78
C GLY A 96 6.80 -3.03 -13.07
N MET A 97 6.23 -3.96 -12.31
CA MET A 97 6.96 -5.03 -11.63
C MET A 97 7.74 -5.91 -12.62
N VAL A 98 7.14 -6.30 -13.75
CA VAL A 98 7.79 -7.14 -14.77
C VAL A 98 8.99 -6.45 -15.39
N LEU A 99 8.95 -5.12 -15.52
CA LEU A 99 10.03 -4.32 -16.10
C LEU A 99 11.22 -4.14 -15.15
N ILE A 100 10.99 -4.01 -13.84
CA ILE A 100 12.04 -3.60 -12.89
C ILE A 100 12.78 -4.77 -12.25
N THR A 101 12.08 -5.81 -11.76
CA THR A 101 12.73 -6.86 -10.98
C THR A 101 12.46 -8.26 -11.53
N ARG A 102 13.46 -9.14 -11.46
CA ARG A 102 13.38 -10.56 -11.83
C ARG A 102 13.34 -11.49 -10.63
N ASP A 103 13.66 -10.98 -9.43
CA ASP A 103 13.68 -11.79 -8.22
C ASP A 103 12.26 -12.18 -7.78
N GLN A 104 12.06 -13.47 -7.49
CA GLN A 104 10.74 -14.01 -7.19
C GLN A 104 10.21 -13.55 -5.82
N ALA A 105 11.07 -13.47 -4.81
CA ALA A 105 10.67 -13.05 -3.47
C ALA A 105 10.22 -11.57 -3.45
N THR A 106 10.95 -10.72 -4.17
CA THR A 106 10.61 -9.30 -4.34
C THR A 106 9.31 -9.12 -5.11
N ARG A 107 9.09 -9.86 -6.20
CA ARG A 107 7.84 -9.81 -6.98
C ARG A 107 6.62 -10.17 -6.13
N VAL A 108 6.70 -11.27 -5.38
CA VAL A 108 5.60 -11.67 -4.51
C VAL A 108 5.33 -10.61 -3.45
N SER A 109 6.38 -10.03 -2.85
CA SER A 109 6.23 -8.96 -1.85
C SER A 109 5.57 -7.70 -2.43
N ILE A 110 5.97 -7.28 -3.64
CA ILE A 110 5.35 -6.15 -4.36
C ILE A 110 3.86 -6.42 -4.62
N VAL A 111 3.50 -7.60 -5.12
CA VAL A 111 2.10 -7.94 -5.40
C VAL A 111 1.29 -7.99 -4.12
N VAL A 112 1.80 -8.64 -3.06
CA VAL A 112 1.10 -8.73 -1.77
C VAL A 112 0.90 -7.33 -1.16
N LEU A 113 1.92 -6.46 -1.20
CA LEU A 113 1.79 -5.08 -0.74
C LEU A 113 0.85 -4.27 -1.61
N GLY A 114 0.87 -4.45 -2.93
CA GLY A 114 -0.08 -3.81 -3.85
C GLY A 114 -1.53 -4.18 -3.54
N ILE A 115 -1.81 -5.47 -3.29
CA ILE A 115 -3.13 -5.92 -2.81
C ILE A 115 -3.45 -5.28 -1.45
N ALA A 116 -2.49 -5.31 -0.51
CA ALA A 116 -2.69 -4.75 0.83
C ALA A 116 -3.04 -3.26 0.78
N PHE A 117 -2.33 -2.47 -0.02
CA PHE A 117 -2.59 -1.05 -0.18
C PHE A 117 -3.92 -0.79 -0.88
N PHE A 118 -4.27 -1.57 -1.91
CA PHE A 118 -5.60 -1.48 -2.52
C PHE A 118 -6.72 -1.78 -1.51
N VAL A 119 -6.56 -2.79 -0.66
CA VAL A 119 -7.50 -3.12 0.43
C VAL A 119 -7.60 -1.98 1.44
N LEU A 120 -6.47 -1.40 1.85
CA LEU A 120 -6.45 -0.22 2.73
C LEU A 120 -7.11 0.99 2.06
N GLU A 121 -6.96 1.15 0.76
CA GLU A 121 -7.64 2.20 0.01
C GLU A 121 -9.16 1.99 -0.07
N MET A 122 -9.63 0.74 -0.08
CA MET A 122 -11.06 0.44 0.10
C MET A 122 -11.55 0.84 1.51
N VAL A 123 -10.72 0.69 2.56
CA VAL A 123 -11.04 1.20 3.90
C VAL A 123 -11.09 2.72 3.89
N ASN A 124 -10.08 3.38 3.31
CA ASN A 124 -9.97 4.83 3.24
C ASN A 124 -11.14 5.47 2.49
N PHE A 125 -11.76 4.74 1.56
CA PHE A 125 -12.99 5.17 0.87
C PHE A 125 -14.18 5.39 1.81
N ALA A 126 -14.23 4.69 2.95
CA ALA A 126 -15.30 4.89 3.93
C ALA A 126 -15.20 6.26 4.62
N PHE A 127 -13.99 6.84 4.74
CA PHE A 127 -13.79 8.11 5.46
C PHE A 127 -14.50 9.31 4.80
N PRO A 128 -14.39 9.56 3.48
CA PRO A 128 -15.21 10.54 2.79
C PRO A 128 -16.72 10.44 3.04
N VAL A 129 -17.22 9.20 3.16
CA VAL A 129 -18.64 8.93 3.40
C VAL A 129 -19.04 9.33 4.82
N PHE A 130 -18.21 8.98 5.81
CA PHE A 130 -18.43 9.40 7.20
C PHE A 130 -18.32 10.92 7.38
N ARG A 131 -17.33 11.55 6.74
CA ARG A 131 -17.16 13.01 6.71
C ARG A 131 -18.37 13.73 6.13
N ALA A 132 -18.87 13.27 4.99
CA ALA A 132 -20.04 13.85 4.35
C ALA A 132 -21.30 13.80 5.24
N ARG A 133 -21.37 12.82 6.15
CA ARG A 133 -22.47 12.66 7.12
C ARG A 133 -22.18 13.26 8.49
N GLN A 134 -21.05 13.95 8.66
CA GLN A 134 -20.59 14.49 9.94
C GLN A 134 -20.45 13.43 11.05
N ARG A 135 -20.20 12.17 10.68
CA ARG A 135 -20.05 11.03 11.59
C ARG A 135 -18.59 10.65 11.79
N MET A 136 -17.79 11.62 12.23
CA MET A 136 -16.33 11.48 12.37
C MET A 136 -15.92 10.45 13.43
N GLU A 137 -16.84 10.06 14.33
CA GLU A 137 -16.63 9.00 15.32
C GLU A 137 -16.29 7.65 14.68
N TYR A 138 -16.91 7.31 13.54
CA TYR A 138 -16.64 6.06 12.83
C TYR A 138 -15.30 6.10 12.07
N GLU A 139 -14.93 7.26 11.54
CA GLU A 139 -13.59 7.46 10.95
C GLU A 139 -12.51 7.27 12.02
N PHE A 140 -12.69 7.87 13.20
CA PHE A 140 -11.77 7.71 14.32
C PHE A 140 -11.62 6.24 14.76
N LEU A 141 -12.75 5.53 14.89
CA LEU A 141 -12.75 4.12 15.25
C LEU A 141 -11.99 3.27 14.22
N LEU A 142 -12.22 3.49 12.93
CA LEU A 142 -11.53 2.73 11.88
C LEU A 142 -10.04 3.05 11.78
N ARG A 143 -9.64 4.32 11.90
CA ARG A 143 -8.21 4.70 11.92
C ARG A 143 -7.49 4.08 13.11
N THR A 144 -8.14 4.08 14.28
CA THR A 144 -7.60 3.45 15.49
C THR A 144 -7.47 1.94 15.30
N ALA A 145 -8.51 1.28 14.78
CA ALA A 145 -8.48 -0.15 14.50
C ALA A 145 -7.40 -0.51 13.46
N GLN A 146 -7.25 0.28 12.40
CA GLN A 146 -6.20 0.09 11.39
C GLN A 146 -4.80 0.15 12.01
N ALA A 147 -4.54 1.14 12.87
CA ALA A 147 -3.26 1.27 13.57
C ALA A 147 -3.02 0.08 14.52
N VAL A 148 -4.02 -0.32 15.30
CA VAL A 148 -3.91 -1.44 16.25
C VAL A 148 -3.70 -2.77 15.52
N PHE A 149 -4.47 -3.05 14.46
CA PHE A 149 -4.32 -4.27 13.67
C PHE A 149 -2.99 -4.33 12.95
N LEU A 150 -2.52 -3.22 12.39
CA LEU A 150 -1.22 -3.17 11.72
C LEU A 150 -0.08 -3.38 12.73
N LEU A 151 -0.07 -2.64 13.85
CA LEU A 151 0.96 -2.75 14.88
C LEU A 151 1.01 -4.16 15.49
N SER A 152 -0.15 -4.75 15.77
CA SER A 152 -0.21 -6.11 16.31
C SER A 152 0.24 -7.17 15.30
N ALA A 153 -0.20 -7.07 14.03
CA ALA A 153 0.19 -8.02 12.98
C ALA A 153 1.69 -7.94 12.68
N VAL A 154 2.22 -6.73 12.47
CA VAL A 154 3.65 -6.53 12.19
C VAL A 154 4.49 -6.88 13.41
N GLY A 155 4.06 -6.50 14.62
CA GLY A 155 4.76 -6.83 15.86
C GLY A 155 4.85 -8.34 16.11
N MET A 156 3.77 -9.09 15.84
CA MET A 156 3.76 -10.55 15.96
C MET A 156 4.70 -11.21 14.94
N VAL A 157 4.71 -10.73 13.70
CA VAL A 157 5.60 -11.24 12.65
C VAL A 157 7.06 -10.94 12.97
N ALA A 158 7.35 -9.72 13.44
CA ALA A 158 8.69 -9.30 13.80
C ALA A 158 9.30 -10.18 14.90
N TRP A 159 8.49 -10.66 15.85
CA TRP A 159 8.96 -11.55 16.91
C TRP A 159 9.18 -12.99 16.42
N ARG A 160 8.28 -13.56 15.60
CA ARG A 160 8.38 -14.98 15.22
C ARG A 160 9.30 -15.26 14.02
N ALA A 161 9.22 -14.45 12.96
CA ALA A 161 9.91 -14.72 11.70
C ALA A 161 10.02 -13.44 10.85
N PRO A 162 11.08 -12.63 11.02
CA PRO A 162 11.25 -11.35 10.35
C PRO A 162 11.71 -11.53 8.90
N THR A 163 10.79 -11.96 8.04
CA THR A 163 11.01 -12.04 6.58
C THR A 163 10.18 -10.97 5.88
N VAL A 164 10.71 -10.43 4.77
CA VAL A 164 10.03 -9.42 3.92
C VAL A 164 8.60 -9.86 3.60
N LEU A 165 8.46 -11.11 3.17
CA LEU A 165 7.20 -11.70 2.75
C LEU A 165 6.19 -11.80 3.91
N ASN A 166 6.63 -12.20 5.11
CA ASN A 166 5.73 -12.27 6.27
C ASN A 166 5.25 -10.87 6.69
N VAL A 167 6.12 -9.86 6.61
CA VAL A 167 5.73 -8.48 6.91
C VAL A 167 4.71 -7.99 5.88
N SER A 168 4.91 -8.26 4.59
CA SER A 168 3.91 -7.95 3.55
C SER A 168 2.56 -8.62 3.82
N TYR A 169 2.54 -9.89 4.25
CA TYR A 169 1.30 -10.56 4.65
C TYR A 169 0.66 -9.95 5.90
N ALA A 170 1.44 -9.49 6.88
CA ALA A 170 0.89 -8.77 8.03
C ALA A 170 0.15 -7.48 7.62
N TYR A 171 0.68 -6.73 6.63
CA TYR A 171 -0.03 -5.60 6.05
C TYR A 171 -1.36 -6.03 5.43
N LEU A 172 -1.35 -7.08 4.59
CA LEU A 172 -2.55 -7.59 3.94
C LEU A 172 -3.62 -8.05 4.96
N VAL A 173 -3.22 -8.84 5.96
CA VAL A 173 -4.13 -9.34 7.00
C VAL A 173 -4.71 -8.18 7.80
N SER A 174 -3.89 -7.22 8.22
CA SER A 174 -4.37 -6.05 8.95
C SER A 174 -5.36 -5.21 8.10
N GLY A 175 -5.08 -5.06 6.81
CA GLY A 175 -5.99 -4.39 5.87
C GLY A 175 -7.32 -5.13 5.73
N LEU A 176 -7.30 -6.45 5.57
CA LEU A 176 -8.52 -7.26 5.46
C LEU A 176 -9.37 -7.22 6.74
N MET A 177 -8.74 -7.27 7.92
CA MET A 177 -9.43 -7.13 9.20
C MET A 177 -10.07 -5.75 9.32
N THR A 178 -9.35 -4.70 8.95
CA THR A 178 -9.87 -3.32 8.95
C THR A 178 -11.00 -3.15 7.94
N LEU A 179 -10.89 -3.76 6.76
CA LEU A 179 -11.94 -3.74 5.74
C LEU A 179 -13.20 -4.46 6.23
N GLY A 180 -13.06 -5.61 6.87
CA GLY A 180 -14.17 -6.30 7.52
C GLY A 180 -14.88 -5.42 8.54
N LEU A 181 -14.11 -4.72 9.39
CA LEU A 181 -14.66 -3.76 10.34
C LEU A 181 -15.32 -2.56 9.64
N ALA A 182 -14.71 -2.01 8.58
CA ALA A 182 -15.27 -0.91 7.80
C ALA A 182 -16.63 -1.28 7.21
N VAL A 183 -16.75 -2.48 6.63
CA VAL A 183 -18.02 -3.01 6.11
C VAL A 183 -19.04 -3.20 7.24
N ALA A 184 -18.64 -3.70 8.40
CA ALA A 184 -19.53 -3.93 9.54
C ALA A 184 -20.05 -2.63 10.19
N VAL A 185 -19.21 -1.60 10.26
CA VAL A 185 -19.54 -0.29 10.85
C VAL A 185 -20.35 0.58 9.88
N MET A 186 -20.25 0.33 8.58
CA MET A 186 -20.96 1.11 7.57
C MET A 186 -22.47 0.83 7.65
N PRO A 187 -23.33 1.86 7.75
CA PRO A 187 -24.78 1.66 7.83
C PRO A 187 -25.33 0.84 6.65
N GLY A 188 -26.10 -0.21 6.96
CA GLY A 188 -26.53 -1.25 6.03
C GLY A 188 -27.22 -0.70 4.77
N GLY A 189 -26.59 -0.89 3.62
CA GLY A 189 -27.10 -0.49 2.30
C GLY A 189 -26.14 0.35 1.45
N LEU A 190 -25.03 0.83 2.02
CA LEU A 190 -24.10 1.75 1.34
C LEU A 190 -23.04 1.07 0.46
N TRP A 191 -22.74 -0.20 0.73
CA TRP A 191 -21.89 -1.06 -0.12
C TRP A 191 -22.64 -1.69 -1.31
N GLN A 192 -23.81 -1.14 -1.66
CA GLN A 192 -24.56 -1.66 -2.80
C GLN A 192 -23.85 -1.27 -4.10
N ILE A 193 -23.18 -2.23 -4.72
CA ILE A 193 -22.66 -2.09 -6.07
C ILE A 193 -23.86 -2.15 -7.04
N ARG A 194 -24.17 -1.04 -7.70
CA ARG A 194 -25.13 -1.04 -8.81
C ARG A 194 -24.44 -1.61 -10.03
N ARG A 195 -25.12 -2.50 -10.77
CA ARG A 195 -24.58 -3.05 -12.03
C ARG A 195 -24.65 -2.08 -13.22
N ARG A 196 -25.33 -0.93 -13.09
CA ARG A 196 -25.59 -0.02 -14.21
C ARG A 196 -24.61 1.15 -14.20
N ILE A 197 -23.59 1.07 -15.06
CA ILE A 197 -22.59 2.12 -15.25
C ILE A 197 -23.25 3.33 -15.93
N ARG A 198 -23.19 4.50 -15.30
CA ARG A 198 -23.61 5.78 -15.89
C ARG A 198 -22.37 6.53 -16.38
N GLY A 199 -22.04 6.39 -17.67
CA GLY A 199 -20.84 6.97 -18.28
C GLY A 199 -20.71 8.49 -18.08
N GLU A 200 -21.83 9.23 -18.12
CA GLU A 200 -21.85 10.68 -17.88
C GLU A 200 -21.36 11.06 -16.47
N VAL A 201 -21.73 10.25 -15.46
CA VAL A 201 -21.31 10.46 -14.06
C VAL A 201 -19.81 10.18 -13.91
N TRP A 202 -19.31 9.14 -14.59
CA TRP A 202 -17.89 8.79 -14.57
C TRP A 202 -17.02 9.87 -15.20
N VAL A 203 -17.38 10.36 -16.38
CA VAL A 203 -16.63 11.44 -17.06
C VAL A 203 -16.64 12.71 -16.21
N LYS A 204 -17.79 13.06 -15.60
CA LYS A 204 -17.89 14.21 -14.70
C LYS A 204 -16.97 14.05 -13.47
N LEU A 205 -17.03 12.90 -12.80
CA LEU A 205 -16.21 12.62 -11.62
C LEU A 205 -14.72 12.62 -11.97
N LEU A 206 -14.31 11.93 -13.04
CA LEU A 206 -12.93 11.90 -13.50
C LEU A 206 -12.41 13.28 -13.85
N ARG A 207 -13.20 14.14 -14.51
CA ARG A 207 -12.74 15.49 -14.88
C ARG A 207 -12.45 16.38 -13.66
N ILE A 208 -13.15 16.14 -12.55
CA ILE A 208 -12.93 16.83 -11.27
C ILE A 208 -11.77 16.19 -10.50
N ALA A 209 -11.70 14.86 -10.51
CA ALA A 209 -10.75 14.08 -9.74
C ALA A 209 -9.34 14.10 -10.35
N LEU A 210 -9.22 14.13 -11.69
CA LEU A 210 -7.94 14.11 -12.42
C LEU A 210 -6.97 15.25 -12.05
N PRO A 211 -7.36 16.55 -12.02
CA PRO A 211 -6.43 17.60 -11.60
C PRO A 211 -5.98 17.44 -10.14
N LEU A 212 -6.86 16.93 -9.27
CA LEU A 212 -6.52 16.63 -7.87
C LEU A 212 -5.55 15.43 -7.78
N ALA A 213 -5.77 14.40 -8.61
CA ALA A 213 -4.90 13.24 -8.73
C ALA A 213 -3.49 13.65 -9.20
N LEU A 214 -3.40 14.55 -10.19
CA LEU A 214 -2.13 15.05 -10.69
C LEU A 214 -1.37 15.85 -9.63
N ALA A 215 -2.08 16.70 -8.88
CA ALA A 215 -1.48 17.45 -7.78
C ALA A 215 -0.97 16.51 -6.67
N GLY A 216 -1.78 15.56 -6.22
CA GLY A 216 -1.39 14.58 -5.20
C GLY A 216 -0.29 13.63 -5.67
N GLY A 217 -0.37 13.19 -6.93
CA GLY A 217 0.61 12.31 -7.56
C GLY A 217 1.98 12.94 -7.69
N ALA A 218 2.05 14.20 -8.07
CA ALA A 218 3.30 14.96 -8.10
C ALA A 218 3.95 15.00 -6.71
N THR A 219 3.16 15.20 -5.64
CA THR A 219 3.66 15.17 -4.26
C THR A 219 4.17 13.78 -3.87
N THR A 220 3.43 12.70 -4.17
CA THR A 220 3.86 11.35 -3.83
C THR A 220 5.12 10.94 -4.59
N ILE A 221 5.23 11.25 -5.88
CA ILE A 221 6.45 11.00 -6.66
C ILE A 221 7.61 11.78 -6.04
N TYR A 222 7.44 13.07 -5.77
CA TYR A 222 8.47 13.89 -5.14
C TYR A 222 8.98 13.29 -3.81
N MET A 223 8.08 12.83 -2.95
CA MET A 223 8.45 12.27 -1.64
C MET A 223 9.09 10.88 -1.72
N ASN A 224 8.78 10.09 -2.75
CA ASN A 224 9.30 8.72 -2.89
C ASN A 224 10.54 8.64 -3.79
N VAL A 225 10.83 9.63 -4.63
CA VAL A 225 12.02 9.65 -5.50
C VAL A 225 13.31 9.63 -4.68
N ASP A 226 13.37 10.28 -3.52
CA ASP A 226 14.55 10.23 -2.63
C ASP A 226 14.72 8.86 -1.94
N SER A 227 13.70 8.00 -1.95
CA SER A 227 13.70 6.70 -1.26
C SER A 227 14.10 5.51 -2.15
N VAL A 228 14.16 5.72 -3.48
CA VAL A 228 14.51 4.72 -4.50
C VAL A 228 15.91 4.99 -5.03
#